data_AF-A0A0F9FV34-F1
#
_entry.id   AF-A0A0F9FV34-F1
#
_cell.length_a   1.000
_cell.length_b   1.000
_cell.length_c   1.000
_cell.angle_alpha   90.00
_cell.angle_beta   90.00
_cell.angle_gamma   90.00
#
_symmetry.space_group_name_H-M   'P 1'
#
loop_
_entity.id
_entity.type
_entity.pdbx_description
1 polymer ?
#
loop_
_entity_poly.entity_id
_entity_poly.type
_entity_poly.pdbx_seq_one_letter_code
_entity_poly.pdbx_strand_id
1 'polypeptide(L)'
;MGTDTAAGWAARATVLANWALKHLINRDDAWGRYIPKPACIKDSITRDLLVQHFKGETTIGLYTTSIDQTCRWCVWDFDNHDDDPDTAKSNHNRAIALADQLTKRGMFPLIESSDGRGSFHLWIVFDHPVPVDALYR
;
A
#
# COMPACT_ATOMS: atom_id res chain seq x y z
N MET A 1 19.69 15.18 7.40
CA MET A 1 19.78 14.04 8.34
C MET A 1 18.89 12.95 7.78
N GLY A 2 19.46 12.01 7.02
CA GLY A 2 18.70 10.88 6.51
C GLY A 2 18.34 9.99 7.70
N THR A 3 17.08 9.99 8.10
CA THR A 3 16.56 8.91 8.94
C THR A 3 16.76 7.62 8.16
N ASP A 4 17.43 6.63 8.74
CA ASP A 4 17.40 5.28 8.19
C ASP A 4 15.94 4.83 8.18
N THR A 5 15.32 4.95 7.01
CA THR A 5 13.88 4.71 6.81
C THR A 5 13.55 3.29 7.26
N ALA A 6 14.41 2.31 6.98
CA ALA A 6 14.20 0.93 7.39
C ALA A 6 14.20 0.78 8.92
N ALA A 7 15.15 1.40 9.61
CA ALA A 7 15.15 1.42 11.08
C ALA A 7 13.89 2.10 11.65
N GLY A 8 13.41 3.17 11.00
CA GLY A 8 12.17 3.85 11.35
C GLY A 8 10.92 2.96 11.23
N TRP A 9 10.81 2.19 10.15
CA TRP A 9 9.76 1.19 9.95
C TRP A 9 9.82 0.09 11.00
N ALA A 10 10.99 -0.52 11.21
CA ALA A 10 11.17 -1.60 12.17
C ALA A 10 10.85 -1.16 13.60
N ALA A 11 11.29 0.04 14.01
CA ALA A 11 11.00 0.60 15.33
C ALA A 11 9.49 0.84 15.58
N ARG A 12 8.70 1.01 14.52
CA ARG A 12 7.26 1.28 14.58
C ARG A 12 6.40 0.09 14.15
N ALA A 13 7.01 -1.06 13.84
CA ALA A 13 6.35 -2.21 13.22
C ALA A 13 5.10 -2.66 13.98
N THR A 14 5.12 -2.66 15.31
CA THR A 14 3.94 -2.98 16.15
C THR A 14 2.78 -2.01 15.92
N VAL A 15 3.04 -0.70 15.92
CA VAL A 15 2.01 0.32 15.76
C VAL A 15 1.45 0.29 14.33
N LEU A 16 2.34 0.11 13.35
CA LEU A 16 1.97 -0.02 11.94
C LEU A 16 1.15 -1.29 11.68
N ALA A 17 1.51 -2.42 12.29
CA ALA A 17 0.74 -3.65 12.19
C ALA A 17 -0.67 -3.50 12.76
N ASN A 18 -0.81 -2.87 13.93
CA ASN A 18 -2.13 -2.59 14.51
C ASN A 18 -2.96 -1.65 13.62
N TRP A 19 -2.32 -0.64 13.04
CA TRP A 19 -2.98 0.28 12.11
C TRP A 19 -3.41 -0.45 10.82
N ALA A 20 -2.53 -1.25 10.22
CA ALA A 20 -2.82 -2.02 9.01
C ALA A 20 -3.94 -3.05 9.23
N LEU A 21 -3.94 -3.75 10.38
CA LEU A 21 -5.03 -4.66 10.75
C LEU A 21 -6.39 -3.95 10.75
N LYS A 22 -6.43 -2.74 11.29
CA LYS A 22 -7.66 -1.96 11.42
C LYS A 22 -8.12 -1.37 10.09
N HIS A 23 -7.19 -0.94 9.25
CA HIS A 23 -7.48 -0.06 8.11
C HIS A 23 -7.26 -0.70 6.73
N LEU A 24 -6.40 -1.71 6.61
CA LEU A 24 -5.99 -2.25 5.31
C LEU A 24 -6.47 -3.67 5.02
N ILE A 25 -7.01 -4.40 6.00
CA ILE A 25 -7.48 -5.76 5.80
C ILE A 25 -8.87 -5.77 5.16
N ASN A 26 -8.93 -6.21 3.90
CA ASN A 26 -10.18 -6.51 3.19
C ASN A 26 -10.50 -8.02 3.19
N ARG A 27 -9.49 -8.87 3.37
CA ARG A 27 -9.60 -10.32 3.51
C ARG A 27 -8.77 -10.79 4.68
N ASP A 28 -9.38 -11.55 5.57
CA ASP A 28 -8.74 -12.17 6.73
C ASP A 28 -8.49 -13.67 6.54
N ASP A 29 -8.88 -14.23 5.39
CA ASP A 29 -8.78 -15.65 5.04
C ASP A 29 -7.69 -15.95 4.00
N ALA A 30 -7.06 -14.91 3.45
CA ALA A 30 -5.98 -15.05 2.48
C ALA A 30 -5.05 -13.84 2.44
N TRP A 31 -3.79 -14.09 2.11
CA TRP A 31 -2.77 -13.07 1.87
C TRP A 31 -1.80 -13.50 0.77
N GLY A 32 -1.09 -12.54 0.18
CA GLY A 32 -0.10 -12.78 -0.87
C GLY A 32 1.29 -13.00 -0.29
N ARG A 33 2.02 -14.02 -0.74
CA ARG A 33 3.44 -14.20 -0.43
C ARG A 33 4.25 -13.89 -1.67
N TYR A 34 5.33 -13.12 -1.55
CA TYR A 34 6.17 -12.79 -2.70
C TYR A 34 7.34 -13.77 -2.93
N ILE A 35 7.97 -14.24 -1.85
CA ILE A 35 9.19 -15.07 -1.89
C ILE A 35 8.86 -16.51 -1.46
N PRO A 36 9.41 -17.56 -2.11
CA PRO A 36 10.31 -17.52 -3.27
C PRO A 36 9.62 -17.29 -4.61
N LYS A 37 8.29 -17.43 -4.66
CA LYS A 37 7.45 -17.07 -5.81
C LYS A 37 6.14 -16.46 -5.32
N PRO A 38 5.55 -15.53 -6.10
CA PRO A 38 4.22 -15.02 -5.85
C PRO A 38 3.20 -16.15 -5.67
N ALA A 39 2.50 -16.16 -4.55
CA ALA A 39 1.49 -17.16 -4.25
C ALA A 39 0.37 -16.57 -3.38
N CYS A 40 -0.85 -17.04 -3.60
CA CYS A 40 -1.96 -16.87 -2.67
C CYS A 40 -1.82 -17.89 -1.54
N ILE A 41 -1.70 -17.39 -0.30
CA ILE A 41 -1.76 -18.20 0.91
C ILE A 41 -3.18 -18.13 1.43
N LYS A 42 -3.85 -19.29 1.53
CA LYS A 42 -5.20 -19.43 2.06
C LYS A 42 -5.14 -19.69 3.57
N ASP A 43 -4.71 -18.68 4.30
CA ASP A 43 -4.57 -18.71 5.75
C ASP A 43 -4.83 -17.31 6.30
N SER A 44 -5.03 -17.22 7.61
CA SER A 44 -5.35 -15.96 8.26
C SER A 44 -4.20 -14.98 8.23
N ILE A 45 -4.52 -13.72 7.92
CA ILE A 45 -3.60 -12.61 8.13
C ILE A 45 -3.49 -12.35 9.64
N THR A 46 -2.27 -12.36 10.17
CA THR A 46 -2.05 -12.17 11.61
C THR A 46 -1.29 -10.88 11.88
N ARG A 47 -1.45 -10.39 13.11
CA ARG A 47 -0.66 -9.26 13.60
C ARG A 47 0.82 -9.50 13.47
N ASP A 48 1.28 -10.70 13.80
CA ASP A 48 2.70 -11.03 13.81
C ASP A 48 3.28 -11.07 12.39
N LEU A 49 2.50 -11.55 11.39
CA LEU A 49 2.89 -11.45 9.98
C LEU A 49 3.10 -10.00 9.54
N LEU A 50 2.19 -9.10 9.93
CA LEU A 50 2.34 -7.67 9.63
C LEU A 50 3.53 -7.04 10.36
N VAL A 51 3.81 -7.45 11.61
CA VAL A 51 5.01 -6.98 12.33
C VAL A 51 6.28 -7.43 11.60
N GLN A 52 6.37 -8.70 11.20
CA GLN A 52 7.51 -9.22 10.43
C GLN A 52 7.66 -8.46 9.11
N HIS A 53 6.54 -8.15 8.45
CA HIS A 53 6.54 -7.36 7.22
C HIS A 53 7.13 -5.96 7.41
N PHE A 54 6.64 -5.20 8.39
CA PHE A 54 7.14 -3.84 8.67
C PHE A 54 8.57 -3.81 9.22
N LYS A 55 9.10 -4.94 9.69
CA LYS A 55 10.53 -5.09 10.02
C LYS A 55 11.41 -5.46 8.82
N GLY A 56 10.81 -5.79 7.68
CA GLY A 56 11.52 -6.29 6.50
C GLY A 56 11.98 -7.76 6.63
N GLU A 57 11.42 -8.51 7.59
CA GLU A 57 11.74 -9.94 7.80
C GLU A 57 11.01 -10.84 6.77
N THR A 58 9.90 -10.35 6.22
CA THR A 58 9.11 -11.01 5.18
C THR A 58 8.38 -9.99 4.29
N THR A 59 7.96 -10.41 3.10
CA THR A 59 7.15 -9.59 2.19
C THR A 59 5.82 -10.28 1.94
N ILE A 60 4.74 -9.63 2.39
CA ILE A 60 3.37 -10.08 2.20
C ILE A 60 2.58 -9.04 1.40
N GLY A 61 1.55 -9.49 0.70
CA GLY A 61 0.58 -8.65 0.01
C GLY A 61 -0.79 -8.78 0.64
N LEU A 62 -1.53 -7.69 0.66
CA LEU A 62 -2.94 -7.65 1.10
C LEU A 62 -3.84 -7.56 -0.12
N TYR A 63 -4.99 -8.23 -0.07
CA TYR A 63 -5.98 -8.14 -1.15
C TYR A 63 -6.72 -6.79 -1.09
N THR A 64 -6.86 -6.16 -2.25
CA THR A 64 -7.63 -4.91 -2.43
C THR A 64 -9.13 -5.12 -2.20
N THR A 65 -9.68 -6.24 -2.65
CA THR A 65 -11.12 -6.51 -2.67
C THR A 65 -11.52 -7.59 -1.66
N SER A 66 -12.54 -7.31 -0.85
CA SER A 66 -13.17 -8.28 0.06
C SER A 66 -14.05 -9.28 -0.69
N ILE A 67 -14.45 -10.35 -0.01
CA ILE A 67 -15.43 -11.33 -0.54
C ILE A 67 -16.76 -10.65 -0.86
N ASP A 68 -17.16 -9.68 -0.04
CA ASP A 68 -18.39 -8.89 -0.18
C ASP A 68 -18.30 -7.76 -1.22
N GLN A 69 -17.29 -7.76 -2.10
CA GLN A 69 -17.11 -6.74 -3.14
C GLN A 69 -16.97 -5.31 -2.59
N THR A 70 -16.30 -5.16 -1.44
CA THR A 70 -15.93 -3.86 -0.86
C THR A 70 -14.42 -3.74 -0.75
N CYS A 71 -13.93 -2.53 -0.48
CA CYS A 71 -12.53 -2.29 -0.12
C CYS A 71 -12.41 -1.13 0.87
N ARG A 72 -11.31 -1.11 1.62
CA ARG A 72 -10.95 -0.05 2.58
C ARG A 72 -9.89 0.90 2.06
N TRP A 73 -9.38 0.64 0.86
CA TRP A 73 -8.37 1.49 0.24
C TRP A 73 -8.33 1.27 -1.26
N CYS A 74 -7.86 2.28 -1.98
CA CYS A 74 -7.44 2.16 -3.36
C CYS A 74 -6.04 2.74 -3.52
N VAL A 75 -5.35 2.29 -4.57
CA VAL A 75 -4.00 2.73 -4.90
C VAL A 75 -3.90 2.99 -6.40
N TRP A 76 -3.28 4.11 -6.76
CA TRP A 76 -2.74 4.31 -8.10
C TRP A 76 -1.27 3.94 -8.07
N ASP A 77 -0.89 3.02 -8.95
CA ASP A 77 0.47 2.54 -9.11
C ASP A 77 1.15 3.25 -10.29
N PHE A 78 2.23 3.97 -10.00
CA PHE A 78 3.04 4.67 -10.98
C PHE A 78 4.36 3.92 -11.13
N ASP A 79 4.42 2.98 -12.07
CA ASP A 79 5.60 2.15 -12.29
C ASP A 79 6.73 2.88 -13.03
N ASN A 80 7.97 2.66 -12.58
CA ASN A 80 9.19 2.97 -13.32
C ASN A 80 10.01 1.69 -13.58
N HIS A 81 9.44 0.74 -14.31
CA HIS A 81 10.01 -0.59 -14.49
C HIS A 81 11.42 -0.60 -15.13
N ASP A 82 11.69 0.37 -16.02
CA ASP A 82 12.95 0.47 -16.77
C ASP A 82 14.00 1.34 -16.08
N ASP A 83 13.76 1.75 -14.82
CA ASP A 83 14.61 2.68 -14.05
C ASP A 83 14.95 3.97 -14.81
N ASP A 84 14.02 4.48 -15.64
CA ASP A 84 14.22 5.64 -16.49
C ASP A 84 14.06 6.96 -15.70
N PRO A 85 15.06 7.87 -15.69
CA PRO A 85 15.00 9.10 -14.90
C PRO A 85 13.88 10.07 -15.31
N ASP A 86 13.54 10.13 -16.60
CA ASP A 86 12.47 10.99 -17.09
C ASP A 86 11.09 10.45 -16.67
N THR A 87 10.93 9.13 -16.69
CA THR A 87 9.76 8.42 -16.15
C THR A 87 9.64 8.62 -14.64
N ALA A 88 10.73 8.49 -13.88
CA ALA A 88 10.75 8.79 -12.44
C ALA A 88 10.24 10.20 -12.13
N LYS A 89 10.74 11.20 -12.88
CA LYS A 89 10.31 12.60 -12.75
C LYS A 89 8.84 12.79 -13.16
N SER A 90 8.41 12.13 -14.24
CA SER A 90 7.03 12.18 -14.73
C SER A 90 6.06 11.57 -13.72
N ASN A 91 6.39 10.40 -13.16
CA ASN A 91 5.61 9.70 -12.14
C ASN A 91 5.46 10.57 -10.88
N HIS A 92 6.56 11.16 -10.41
CA HIS A 92 6.53 12.06 -9.25
C HIS A 92 5.58 13.25 -9.48
N ASN A 93 5.70 13.93 -10.62
CA ASN A 93 4.85 15.07 -10.96
C ASN A 93 3.38 14.67 -11.10
N ARG A 94 3.10 13.50 -11.69
CA ARG A 94 1.74 12.96 -11.83
C ARG A 94 1.13 12.58 -10.50
N ALA A 95 1.88 11.93 -9.62
CA ALA A 95 1.43 11.58 -8.28
C ALA A 95 1.06 12.84 -7.48
N ILE A 96 1.90 13.88 -7.50
CA ILE A 96 1.59 15.17 -6.85
C ILE A 96 0.35 15.83 -7.46
N ALA A 97 0.28 15.94 -8.80
CA ALA A 97 -0.84 16.58 -9.47
C ALA A 97 -2.18 15.87 -9.17
N LEU A 98 -2.16 14.53 -9.16
CA LEU A 98 -3.34 13.75 -8.79
C LEU A 98 -3.70 13.94 -7.31
N ALA A 99 -2.71 13.93 -6.41
CA ALA A 99 -2.93 14.19 -4.99
C ALA A 99 -3.57 15.57 -4.74
N ASP A 100 -3.12 16.61 -5.45
CA ASP A 100 -3.71 17.95 -5.38
C ASP A 100 -5.17 17.96 -5.85
N GLN A 101 -5.48 17.25 -6.94
CA GLN A 101 -6.85 17.13 -7.42
C GLN A 101 -7.77 16.39 -6.44
N LEU A 102 -7.28 15.31 -5.83
CA LEU A 102 -8.01 14.55 -4.82
C LEU A 102 -8.24 15.39 -3.55
N THR A 103 -7.22 16.14 -3.12
CA THR A 103 -7.30 17.06 -1.98
C THR A 103 -8.36 18.15 -2.20
N LYS A 104 -8.42 18.72 -3.41
CA LYS A 104 -9.47 19.70 -3.77
C LYS A 104 -10.89 19.11 -3.74
N ARG A 105 -11.03 17.79 -3.79
CA ARG A 105 -12.31 17.07 -3.66
C ARG A 105 -12.58 16.59 -2.22
N GLY A 106 -11.76 16.98 -1.25
CA GLY A 106 -11.94 16.63 0.16
C GLY A 106 -11.37 15.26 0.57
N MET A 107 -10.54 14.64 -0.28
CA MET A 107 -9.82 13.41 0.06
C MET A 107 -8.42 13.71 0.62
N PHE A 108 -7.83 12.75 1.33
CA PHE A 108 -6.51 12.90 1.96
C PHE A 108 -5.55 11.82 1.44
N PRO A 109 -4.96 12.00 0.26
CA PRO A 109 -4.06 11.01 -0.34
C PRO A 109 -2.71 10.92 0.36
N LEU A 110 -2.14 9.72 0.37
CA LEU A 110 -0.77 9.45 0.82
C LEU A 110 0.07 9.03 -0.38
N ILE A 111 1.21 9.68 -0.60
CA ILE A 111 2.18 9.26 -1.62
C ILE A 111 3.31 8.50 -0.92
N GLU A 112 3.58 7.31 -1.41
CA GLU A 112 4.66 6.42 -0.97
C GLU A 112 5.61 6.17 -2.16
N SER A 113 6.92 6.24 -1.94
CA SER A 113 7.88 5.71 -2.92
C SER A 113 8.00 4.20 -2.68
N SER A 114 7.63 3.40 -3.69
CA SER A 114 7.51 1.94 -3.53
C SER A 114 8.84 1.21 -3.62
N ASP A 115 9.83 1.78 -4.32
CA ASP A 115 11.13 1.13 -4.56
C ASP A 115 12.35 2.06 -4.43
N GLY A 116 12.14 3.36 -4.20
CA GLY A 116 13.19 4.38 -4.15
C GLY A 116 13.81 4.74 -5.51
N ARG A 117 13.29 4.22 -6.63
CA ARG A 117 13.82 4.39 -7.99
C ARG A 117 12.88 5.14 -8.94
N GLY A 118 11.84 5.76 -8.40
CA GLY A 118 10.89 6.57 -9.17
C GLY A 118 9.54 5.89 -9.40
N SER A 119 9.32 4.73 -8.79
CA SER A 119 7.99 4.15 -8.66
C SER A 119 7.29 4.72 -7.43
N PHE A 120 5.99 5.00 -7.56
CA PHE A 120 5.18 5.58 -6.49
C PHE A 120 3.83 4.91 -6.37
N HIS A 121 3.34 4.79 -5.15
CA HIS A 121 1.95 4.50 -4.86
C HIS A 121 1.26 5.75 -4.34
N LEU A 122 0.08 6.07 -4.88
CA LEU A 122 -0.82 7.06 -4.29
C LEU A 122 -2.01 6.35 -3.68
N TRP A 123 -2.11 6.40 -2.37
CA TRP A 123 -3.11 5.70 -1.56
C TRP A 123 -4.25 6.61 -1.14
N ILE A 124 -5.48 6.10 -1.19
CA ILE A 124 -6.60 6.59 -0.37
C ILE A 124 -6.99 5.47 0.58
N VAL A 125 -7.13 5.79 1.87
CA VAL A 125 -7.62 4.85 2.90
C VAL A 125 -8.96 5.36 3.41
N PHE A 126 -9.99 4.53 3.31
CA PHE A 126 -11.35 4.84 3.74
C PHE A 126 -11.54 4.48 5.22
N ASP A 127 -12.35 5.27 5.92
CA ASP A 127 -12.73 5.03 7.31
C ASP A 127 -13.72 3.86 7.44
N HIS A 128 -14.49 3.57 6.38
CA HIS A 128 -15.39 2.42 6.26
C HIS A 128 -15.23 1.71 4.91
N PRO A 129 -15.64 0.44 4.77
CA PRO A 129 -15.61 -0.24 3.48
C PRO A 129 -16.50 0.45 2.44
N VAL A 130 -15.96 0.63 1.23
CA VAL A 130 -16.64 1.23 0.07
C VAL A 130 -16.85 0.15 -1.00
N PRO A 131 -18.00 0.12 -1.69
CA PRO A 131 -18.21 -0.77 -2.83
C PRO A 131 -17.12 -0.61 -3.91
N VAL A 132 -16.57 -1.71 -4.41
CA VAL A 132 -15.47 -1.64 -5.41
C VAL A 132 -15.92 -1.02 -6.72
N ASP A 133 -17.19 -1.19 -7.10
CA ASP A 133 -17.76 -0.64 -8.32
C ASP A 133 -17.88 0.88 -8.28
N ALA A 134 -17.76 1.52 -7.12
CA ALA A 134 -17.69 2.97 -6.99
C ALA A 134 -16.30 3.53 -7.34
N LEU A 135 -15.26 2.69 -7.35
CA LEU A 135 -13.86 3.11 -7.51
C LEU A 135 -13.30 2.83 -8.91
N TYR A 136 -13.72 1.73 -9.54
CA TYR A 136 -13.18 1.29 -10.84
C TYR A 136 -14.04 1.73 -12.05
N ARG A 137 -14.65 2.92 -11.99
CA ARG A 137 -15.47 3.48 -13.09
C ARG A 137 -14.69 4.38 -14.03
#